data_AF-L7MMY7-F1
#
_entry.id   AF-L7MMY7-F1
#
_cell.length_a   1.000
_cell.length_b   1.000
_cell.length_c   1.000
_cell.angle_alpha   90.00
_cell.angle_beta   90.00
_cell.angle_gamma   90.00
#
_symmetry.space_group_name_H-M   'P 1'
#
loop_
_entity.id
_entity.type
_entity.pdbx_description
1 polymer ?
#
loop_
_entity_poly.entity_id
_entity_poly.type
_entity_poly.pdbx_seq_one_letter_code
_entity_poly.pdbx_strand_id
1 'polypeptide(L)'
;MNFLVSGLLALCGFVFFDAPTVTGISTLPAVVNQTLYLVGFSKELNDSRYRCINSTYEGVKDEWVLRRIYATFTFPEMNGSWYADIQVRNRSNNFYLEVNETDIAKYIFGAQKKYIIQFFDNNSLVLSHLYQSIHNLTPPCSLWVTKDHISITEVPER
;
A
#
# COMPACT_ATOMS: atom_id res chain seq x y z
N MET A 1 -41.42 57.28 -30.61
CA MET A 1 -41.64 56.13 -29.73
C MET A 1 -40.49 55.17 -29.99
N ASN A 2 -39.59 55.06 -29.02
CA ASN A 2 -38.37 54.25 -29.07
C ASN A 2 -38.72 52.76 -29.06
N PHE A 3 -37.98 51.93 -29.79
CA PHE A 3 -37.55 50.61 -29.30
C PHE A 3 -36.33 50.14 -30.10
N LEU A 4 -35.16 50.26 -29.48
CA LEU A 4 -33.93 49.57 -29.86
C LEU A 4 -34.04 48.14 -29.34
N VAL A 5 -33.94 47.14 -30.23
CA VAL A 5 -33.76 45.73 -29.82
C VAL A 5 -32.34 45.33 -30.21
N SER A 6 -31.45 45.45 -29.22
CA SER A 6 -30.07 44.98 -29.25
C SER A 6 -30.06 43.46 -29.08
N GLY A 7 -29.82 42.73 -30.16
CA GLY A 7 -29.58 41.29 -30.13
C GLY A 7 -28.14 41.00 -29.71
N LEU A 8 -27.93 40.71 -28.42
CA LEU A 8 -26.68 40.18 -27.90
C LEU A 8 -26.51 38.73 -28.40
N LEU A 9 -25.66 38.52 -29.39
CA LEU A 9 -25.16 37.18 -29.74
C LEU A 9 -24.10 36.79 -28.70
N ALA A 10 -24.53 36.02 -27.70
CA ALA A 10 -23.65 35.40 -26.72
C ALA A 10 -22.82 34.31 -27.41
N LEU A 11 -21.55 34.62 -27.68
CA LEU A 11 -20.54 33.65 -28.07
C LEU A 11 -20.22 32.76 -26.84
N CYS A 12 -20.86 31.60 -26.73
CA CYS A 12 -20.41 30.56 -25.81
C CYS A 12 -19.15 29.91 -26.38
N GLY A 13 -17.99 30.48 -26.05
CA GLY A 13 -16.71 29.80 -26.20
C GLY A 13 -16.68 28.59 -25.27
N PHE A 14 -16.75 27.39 -25.82
CA PHE A 14 -16.41 26.17 -25.11
C PHE A 14 -14.92 26.23 -24.78
N VAL A 15 -14.58 26.73 -23.60
CA VAL A 15 -13.26 26.52 -23.01
C VAL A 15 -13.24 25.06 -22.57
N PHE A 16 -12.73 24.19 -23.45
CA PHE A 16 -12.27 22.88 -23.03
C PHE A 16 -11.12 23.13 -22.04
N PHE A 17 -11.42 23.01 -20.75
CA PHE A 17 -10.38 22.87 -19.76
C PHE A 17 -9.73 21.51 -20.00
N ASP A 18 -8.65 21.49 -20.78
CA ASP A 18 -7.66 20.42 -20.71
C ASP A 18 -7.07 20.47 -19.30
N ALA A 19 -7.77 19.84 -18.35
CA ALA A 19 -7.16 19.53 -17.07
C ALA A 19 -5.94 18.65 -17.41
N PRO A 20 -4.72 19.03 -17.00
CA PRO A 20 -3.57 18.18 -17.24
C PRO A 20 -3.86 16.84 -16.55
N THR A 21 -3.99 15.78 -17.35
CA THR A 21 -3.90 14.41 -16.84
C THR A 21 -2.51 14.29 -16.24
N VAL A 22 -2.41 14.52 -14.94
CA VAL A 22 -1.23 14.17 -14.16
C VAL A 22 -1.19 12.65 -14.16
N THR A 23 -0.59 12.06 -15.19
CA THR A 23 -0.11 10.69 -15.15
C THR A 23 1.10 10.68 -14.22
N GLY A 24 0.83 10.87 -12.93
CA GLY A 24 1.83 10.76 -11.88
C GLY A 24 2.31 9.31 -11.90
N ILE A 25 3.62 9.13 -12.08
CA ILE A 25 4.25 7.82 -11.89
C ILE A 25 3.87 7.38 -10.47
N SER A 26 3.09 6.32 -10.36
CA SER A 26 2.74 5.78 -9.04
C SER A 26 4.03 5.33 -8.36
N THR A 27 4.20 5.73 -7.11
CA THR A 27 5.38 5.37 -6.33
C THR A 27 5.02 4.24 -5.39
N LEU A 28 5.83 3.18 -5.37
CA LEU A 28 5.57 1.99 -4.56
C LEU A 28 5.53 2.36 -3.06
N PRO A 29 4.41 2.15 -2.34
CA PRO A 29 4.26 2.66 -0.97
C PRO A 29 5.27 2.08 0.04
N ALA A 30 5.76 0.86 -0.19
CA ALA A 30 6.75 0.22 0.69
C ALA A 30 8.09 0.96 0.74
N VAL A 31 8.46 1.70 -0.31
CA VAL A 31 9.79 2.35 -0.42
C VAL A 31 9.74 3.86 -0.21
N VAL A 32 8.62 4.40 0.30
CA VAL A 32 8.46 5.84 0.59
C VAL A 32 8.20 6.10 2.07
N ASN A 33 8.32 7.38 2.44
CA ASN A 33 8.09 7.88 3.79
C ASN A 33 6.60 8.03 4.12
N GLN A 34 5.89 6.92 4.12
CA GLN A 34 4.49 6.83 4.55
C GLN A 34 4.31 5.60 5.44
N THR A 35 3.44 5.69 6.44
CA THR A 35 3.03 4.52 7.23
C THR A 35 2.06 3.67 6.43
N LEU A 36 2.29 2.35 6.44
CA LEU A 36 1.42 1.36 5.82
C LEU A 36 0.64 0.59 6.87
N TYR A 37 -0.65 0.40 6.66
CA TYR A 37 -1.55 -0.33 7.55
C TYR A 37 -2.05 -1.58 6.85
N LEU A 38 -1.94 -2.72 7.51
CA LEU A 38 -2.51 -3.97 7.00
C LEU A 38 -4.03 -3.94 7.20
N VAL A 39 -4.77 -3.98 6.10
CA VAL A 39 -6.24 -3.87 6.10
C VAL A 39 -6.94 -5.07 5.48
N GLY A 40 -6.21 -5.94 4.79
CA GLY A 40 -6.72 -7.19 4.27
C GLY A 40 -5.61 -8.23 4.13
N PHE A 41 -5.95 -9.50 4.30
CA PHE A 41 -5.02 -10.61 4.12
C PHE A 41 -5.78 -11.91 3.83
N SER A 42 -5.11 -12.85 3.15
CA SER A 42 -5.63 -14.19 2.91
C SER A 42 -5.75 -14.98 4.22
N LYS A 43 -6.74 -15.87 4.32
CA LYS A 43 -7.06 -16.63 5.53
C LYS A 43 -5.86 -17.44 6.07
N GLU A 44 -4.98 -17.88 5.19
CA GLU A 44 -3.76 -18.63 5.50
C GLU A 44 -2.73 -17.82 6.29
N LEU A 45 -2.81 -16.49 6.21
CA LEU A 45 -1.96 -15.55 6.97
C LEU A 45 -2.63 -15.13 8.29
N ASN A 46 -3.84 -15.60 8.58
CA ASN A 46 -4.57 -15.17 9.75
C ASN A 46 -3.96 -15.70 11.04
N ASP A 47 -3.48 -14.80 11.88
CA ASP A 47 -3.19 -15.07 13.27
C ASP A 47 -4.02 -14.15 14.16
N SER A 48 -5.10 -14.71 14.72
CA SER A 48 -6.08 -13.99 15.54
C SER A 48 -5.51 -13.29 16.78
N ARG A 49 -4.27 -13.62 17.17
CA ARG A 49 -3.57 -13.04 18.31
C ARG A 49 -3.03 -11.66 18.00
N TYR A 50 -2.79 -11.33 16.73
CA TYR A 50 -2.21 -10.07 16.30
C TYR A 50 -3.24 -9.14 15.65
N ARG A 51 -3.17 -7.86 15.98
CA ARG A 51 -4.07 -6.81 15.49
C ARG A 51 -3.32 -5.51 15.28
N CYS A 52 -3.95 -4.58 14.57
CA CYS A 52 -3.44 -3.22 14.35
C CYS A 52 -2.04 -3.21 13.70
N ILE A 53 -1.81 -4.13 12.76
CA ILE A 53 -0.51 -4.31 12.11
C ILE A 53 -0.23 -3.12 11.20
N ASN A 54 0.92 -2.47 11.38
CA ASN A 54 1.36 -1.37 10.54
C ASN A 54 2.88 -1.37 10.36
N SER A 55 3.38 -0.62 9.40
CA SER A 55 4.80 -0.47 9.10
C SER A 55 5.15 1.00 8.91
N THR A 56 6.06 1.53 9.75
CA THR A 56 6.56 2.91 9.70
C THR A 56 7.88 3.00 8.95
N TYR A 57 8.11 4.12 8.27
CA TYR A 57 9.41 4.44 7.66
C TYR A 57 10.37 4.96 8.74
N GLU A 58 11.59 4.45 8.76
CA GLU A 58 12.63 4.85 9.73
C GLU A 58 13.83 5.54 9.05
N GLY A 59 14.05 5.30 7.75
CA GLY A 59 15.17 5.91 7.02
C GLY A 59 15.54 5.16 5.75
N VAL A 60 16.65 5.58 5.13
CA VAL A 60 17.29 4.87 4.02
C VAL A 60 18.75 4.62 4.35
N LYS A 61 19.25 3.42 4.03
CA LYS A 61 20.66 3.05 4.14
C LYS A 61 21.03 2.12 2.98
N ASP A 62 22.07 2.46 2.24
CA ASP A 62 22.62 1.60 1.17
C ASP A 62 21.54 1.11 0.18
N GLU A 63 20.66 2.02 -0.27
CA GLU A 63 19.50 1.75 -1.16
C GLU A 63 18.37 0.91 -0.55
N TRP A 64 18.47 0.56 0.73
CA TRP A 64 17.39 -0.09 1.47
C TRP A 64 16.60 0.93 2.28
N VAL A 65 15.28 0.82 2.22
CA VAL A 65 14.37 1.57 3.08
C VAL A 65 14.19 0.80 4.38
N LEU A 66 14.59 1.41 5.48
CA LEU A 66 14.40 0.85 6.81
C LEU A 66 12.97 1.10 7.25
N ARG A 67 12.31 0.04 7.70
CA ARG A 67 10.96 0.12 8.23
C ARG A 67 10.85 -0.66 9.52
N ARG A 68 9.95 -0.22 10.39
CA ARG A 68 9.57 -0.96 11.58
C ARG A 68 8.13 -1.44 11.44
N ILE A 69 7.92 -2.75 11.58
CA ILE A 69 6.59 -3.35 11.67
C ILE A 69 6.17 -3.32 13.14
N TYR A 70 4.94 -2.92 13.40
CA TYR A 70 4.31 -2.94 14.71
C TYR A 70 3.04 -3.78 14.66
N ALA A 71 2.75 -4.50 15.75
CA ALA A 71 1.43 -5.06 16.01
C ALA A 71 1.11 -5.07 17.50
N THR A 72 -0.16 -4.90 17.81
CA THR A 72 -0.70 -5.22 19.12
C THR A 72 -1.03 -6.70 19.18
N PHE A 73 -0.86 -7.32 20.35
CA PHE A 73 -1.20 -8.72 20.53
C PHE A 73 -2.02 -8.96 21.80
N THR A 74 -2.80 -10.04 21.76
CA THR A 74 -3.57 -10.55 22.89
C THR A 74 -3.35 -12.05 23.01
N PHE A 75 -2.77 -12.45 24.14
CA PHE A 75 -2.71 -13.83 24.62
C PHE A 75 -3.62 -13.97 25.85
N PRO A 76 -4.02 -15.19 26.24
CA PRO A 76 -4.91 -15.40 27.40
C PRO A 76 -4.41 -14.73 28.70
N GLU A 77 -3.09 -14.63 28.87
CA GLU A 77 -2.45 -14.14 30.09
C GLU A 77 -1.87 -12.73 29.96
N MET A 78 -1.77 -12.17 28.75
CA MET A 78 -1.11 -10.89 28.52
C MET A 78 -1.56 -10.17 27.26
N ASN A 79 -1.58 -8.84 27.33
CA ASN A 79 -1.70 -7.95 26.19
C ASN A 79 -0.40 -7.16 26.04
N GLY A 80 -0.04 -6.82 24.80
CA GLY A 80 1.16 -6.05 24.56
C GLY A 80 1.32 -5.59 23.12
N SER A 81 2.54 -5.24 22.77
CA SER A 81 2.91 -4.87 21.41
C SER A 81 4.25 -5.48 21.04
N TRP A 82 4.33 -5.99 19.82
CA TRP A 82 5.57 -6.42 19.20
C TRP A 82 5.99 -5.42 18.15
N TYR A 83 7.30 -5.29 17.97
CA TYR A 83 7.87 -4.63 16.81
C TYR A 83 9.01 -5.44 16.23
N ALA A 84 9.23 -5.29 14.93
CA ALA A 84 10.38 -5.85 14.24
C ALA A 84 10.89 -4.87 13.19
N ASP A 85 12.20 -4.71 13.13
CA ASP A 85 12.83 -3.95 12.06
C ASP A 85 12.98 -4.83 10.81
N ILE A 86 12.74 -4.24 9.65
CA ILE A 86 12.99 -4.82 8.33
C ILE A 86 13.65 -3.78 7.44
N GLN A 87 14.32 -4.24 6.39
CA GLN A 87 14.74 -3.36 5.31
C GLN A 87 14.10 -3.83 4.03
N VAL A 88 13.58 -2.91 3.23
CA VAL A 88 12.91 -3.22 1.97
C VAL A 88 13.54 -2.46 0.82
N ARG A 89 13.55 -3.07 -0.37
CA ARG A 89 13.93 -2.38 -1.60
C ARG A 89 13.15 -2.92 -2.77
N ASN A 90 12.89 -2.05 -3.74
CA ASN A 90 12.38 -2.41 -5.05
C ASN A 90 13.36 -1.87 -6.09
N ARG A 91 13.99 -2.78 -6.82
CA ARG A 91 14.88 -2.41 -7.95
C ARG A 91 14.01 -2.04 -9.14
N SER A 92 14.39 -1.04 -9.93
CA SER A 92 13.61 -0.59 -11.10
C SER A 92 13.23 -1.76 -12.02
N ASN A 93 11.99 -1.76 -12.52
CA ASN A 93 11.38 -2.81 -13.34
C ASN A 93 11.24 -4.18 -12.66
N ASN A 94 11.33 -4.24 -11.33
CA ASN A 94 11.16 -5.48 -10.58
C ASN A 94 9.73 -5.61 -10.04
N PHE A 95 9.07 -6.72 -10.36
CA PHE A 95 7.77 -7.11 -9.80
C PHE A 95 7.89 -7.70 -8.39
N TYR A 96 9.10 -7.70 -7.80
CA TYR A 96 9.35 -8.17 -6.45
C TYR A 96 9.70 -7.03 -5.50
N LEU A 97 9.16 -7.12 -4.28
CA LEU A 97 9.67 -6.40 -3.12
C LEU A 97 10.68 -7.31 -2.43
N GLU A 98 11.94 -6.88 -2.38
CA GLU A 98 12.97 -7.57 -1.60
C GLU A 98 12.90 -7.10 -0.15
N VAL A 99 13.02 -8.04 0.77
CA VAL A 99 12.99 -7.81 2.21
C VAL A 99 14.21 -8.43 2.83
N ASN A 100 14.89 -7.66 3.66
CA ASN A 100 15.91 -8.12 4.59
C ASN A 100 15.26 -8.16 5.97
N GLU A 101 14.74 -9.33 6.34
CA GLU A 101 14.02 -9.55 7.58
C GLU A 101 14.97 -9.83 8.76
N THR A 102 14.60 -9.34 9.94
CA THR A 102 15.17 -9.82 11.20
C THR A 102 14.55 -11.16 11.60
N ASP A 103 15.19 -11.90 12.51
CA ASP A 103 14.60 -13.13 13.05
C ASP A 103 13.23 -12.88 13.68
N ILE A 104 13.05 -11.75 14.38
CA ILE A 104 11.75 -11.37 14.96
C ILE A 104 10.71 -11.16 13.85
N ALA A 105 11.06 -10.44 12.77
CA ALA A 105 10.18 -10.25 11.63
C ALA A 105 9.76 -11.59 11.01
N LYS A 106 10.70 -12.53 10.88
CA LYS A 106 10.44 -13.86 10.32
C LYS A 106 9.55 -14.71 11.24
N TYR A 107 9.89 -14.84 12.52
CA TYR A 107 9.22 -15.77 13.44
C TYR A 107 7.89 -15.25 13.97
N ILE A 108 7.76 -13.94 14.18
CA ILE A 108 6.54 -13.34 14.73
C ILE A 108 5.57 -12.93 13.63
N PHE A 109 6.08 -12.32 12.56
CA PHE A 109 5.24 -11.75 11.50
C PHE A 109 5.21 -12.59 10.22
N GLY A 110 5.91 -13.74 10.19
CA GLY A 110 5.96 -14.59 9.00
C GLY A 110 6.66 -13.92 7.80
N ALA A 111 7.49 -12.90 8.04
CA ALA A 111 8.14 -12.14 6.99
C ALA A 111 8.98 -13.05 6.07
N GLN A 112 8.84 -12.83 4.76
CA GLN A 112 9.59 -13.54 3.72
C GLN A 112 10.64 -12.61 3.10
N LYS A 113 11.73 -13.20 2.61
CA LYS A 113 12.81 -12.46 1.90
C LYS A 113 12.34 -11.74 0.64
N LYS A 114 11.24 -12.20 0.03
CA LYS A 114 10.70 -11.66 -1.21
C LYS A 114 9.18 -11.80 -1.25
N TYR A 115 8.53 -10.79 -1.79
CA TYR A 115 7.11 -10.77 -2.11
C TYR A 115 6.89 -10.37 -3.57
N ILE A 116 5.83 -10.87 -4.19
CA ILE A 116 5.36 -10.41 -5.50
C ILE A 116 4.48 -9.17 -5.28
N ILE A 117 4.75 -8.12 -6.03
CA ILE A 117 3.92 -6.92 -6.10
C ILE A 117 2.80 -7.19 -7.11
N GLN A 118 1.59 -7.47 -6.62
CA GLN A 118 0.42 -7.78 -7.44
C GLN A 118 -0.26 -6.50 -7.95
N PHE A 119 -0.22 -5.46 -7.13
CA PHE A 119 -0.79 -4.14 -7.43
C PHE A 119 -0.16 -3.10 -6.52
N PHE A 120 -0.02 -1.88 -7.01
CA PHE A 120 0.20 -0.72 -6.16
C PHE A 120 -0.27 0.54 -6.87
N ASP A 121 -0.61 1.54 -6.06
CA ASP A 121 -0.67 2.94 -6.44
C ASP A 121 0.03 3.77 -5.35
N ASN A 122 -0.18 5.08 -5.30
CA ASN A 122 0.44 5.93 -4.28
C ASN A 122 -0.03 5.66 -2.84
N ASN A 123 -1.15 4.95 -2.67
CA ASN A 123 -1.83 4.80 -1.38
C ASN A 123 -2.08 3.35 -0.97
N SER A 124 -1.91 2.40 -1.89
CA SER A 124 -2.23 1.01 -1.68
C SER A 124 -1.19 0.09 -2.29
N LEU A 125 -1.04 -1.07 -1.67
CA LEU A 125 -0.05 -2.08 -2.04
C LEU A 125 -0.62 -3.46 -1.76
N VAL A 126 -0.66 -4.31 -2.79
CA VAL A 126 -0.98 -5.73 -2.66
C VAL A 126 0.28 -6.55 -2.87
N LEU A 127 0.67 -7.28 -1.83
CA LEU A 127 1.80 -8.21 -1.84
C LEU A 127 1.29 -9.64 -1.76
N SER A 128 1.86 -10.55 -2.55
CA SER A 128 1.66 -11.99 -2.36
C SER A 128 2.96 -12.71 -2.05
N HIS A 129 2.84 -13.89 -1.43
CA HIS A 129 3.95 -14.82 -1.36
C HIS A 129 4.38 -15.25 -2.77
N LEU A 130 5.60 -15.78 -2.88
CA LEU A 130 6.06 -16.43 -4.11
C LEU A 130 5.21 -17.68 -4.40
N TYR A 131 4.98 -17.97 -5.68
CA TYR A 131 4.37 -19.23 -6.10
C TYR A 131 5.27 -20.40 -5.66
N GLN A 132 4.73 -21.31 -4.84
CA GLN A 132 5.48 -22.44 -4.32
C GLN A 132 5.50 -23.63 -5.30
N SER A 133 4.54 -23.71 -6.21
CA SER A 133 4.47 -24.73 -7.27
C SER A 133 3.46 -24.34 -8.36
N ILE A 134 3.48 -25.04 -9.49
CA ILE A 134 2.48 -24.90 -10.58
C ILE A 134 1.04 -25.23 -10.12
N HIS A 135 0.88 -25.89 -8.97
CA HIS A 135 -0.40 -26.26 -8.39
C HIS A 135 -0.92 -25.22 -7.38
N ASN A 136 -0.07 -24.31 -6.91
CA ASN A 136 -0.45 -23.24 -6.00
C ASN A 136 -0.57 -21.91 -6.79
N LEU A 137 -1.64 -21.81 -7.58
CA LEU A 137 -1.88 -20.66 -8.46
C LEU A 137 -2.38 -19.41 -7.73
N THR A 138 -2.73 -19.53 -6.44
CA THR A 138 -3.25 -18.43 -5.62
C THR A 138 -2.45 -18.32 -4.32
N PRO A 139 -1.21 -17.80 -4.37
CA PRO A 139 -0.42 -17.60 -3.17
C PRO A 139 -1.13 -16.61 -2.23
N PRO A 140 -0.99 -16.80 -0.91
CA PRO A 140 -1.59 -15.89 0.05
C PRO A 140 -1.07 -14.46 -0.15
N CYS A 141 -1.96 -13.49 0.07
CA CYS A 141 -1.70 -12.08 -0.18
C CYS A 141 -2.09 -11.19 1.01
N SER A 142 -1.60 -9.96 0.97
CA SER A 142 -1.84 -8.92 1.96
C SER A 142 -2.07 -7.59 1.26
N LEU A 143 -3.05 -6.83 1.74
CA LEU A 143 -3.40 -5.50 1.30
C LEU A 143 -2.97 -4.48 2.36
N TRP A 144 -2.14 -3.54 1.93
CA TRP A 144 -1.60 -2.48 2.74
C TRP A 144 -2.06 -1.14 2.20
N VAL A 145 -2.42 -0.21 3.08
CA VAL A 145 -2.84 1.15 2.70
C VAL A 145 -2.11 2.22 3.49
N THR A 146 -1.98 3.41 2.93
CA THR A 146 -1.47 4.59 3.63
C THR A 146 -2.54 5.24 4.49
N LYS A 147 -2.13 6.12 5.42
CA LYS A 147 -3.05 6.75 6.39
C LYS A 147 -4.24 7.48 5.75
N ASP A 148 -4.01 8.09 4.59
CA ASP A 148 -5.00 8.91 3.89
C ASP A 148 -6.21 8.10 3.39
N HIS A 149 -6.13 6.76 3.44
CA HIS A 149 -7.20 5.84 3.04
C HIS A 149 -7.68 4.92 4.18
N ILE A 150 -7.36 5.17 5.45
CA ILE A 150 -7.82 4.29 6.57
C ILE A 150 -9.35 4.33 6.76
N SER A 151 -10.04 5.34 6.23
CA SER A 151 -11.50 5.39 6.15
C SER A 151 -12.01 4.55 4.97
N ILE A 152 -11.63 3.26 4.92
CA ILE A 152 -12.06 2.32 3.89
C ILE A 152 -13.53 1.98 4.11
N THR A 153 -14.41 2.83 3.60
CA THR A 153 -15.77 2.41 3.25
C THR A 153 -15.83 1.91 1.81
N GLU A 154 -14.85 2.26 0.98
CA GLU A 154 -14.77 1.88 -0.43
C GLU A 154 -13.35 1.48 -0.79
N VAL A 155 -13.09 0.17 -0.89
CA VAL A 155 -11.94 -0.33 -1.68
C VAL A 155 -12.38 -0.20 -3.14
N PRO A 156 -11.62 0.47 -4.03
CA PRO A 156 -12.02 0.61 -5.42
C PRO A 156 -12.30 -0.76 -6.06
N GLU A 157 -13.52 -0.94 -6.58
CA GLU A 157 -13.83 -2.09 -7.42
C GLU A 157 -13.00 -1.99 -8.71
N ARG A 158 -12.40 -3.11 -9.12
CA ARG A 158 -11.67 -3.22 -10.39
C ARG A 158 -12.64 -3.47 -11.55
#